data_AF-A0A914AL49-F1
#
_entry.id   AF-A0A914AL49-F1
#
_cell.length_a   1.000
_cell.length_b   1.000
_cell.length_c   1.000
_cell.angle_alpha   90.00
_cell.angle_beta   90.00
_cell.angle_gamma   90.00
#
_symmetry.space_group_name_H-M   'P 1'
#
loop_
_entity.id
_entity.type
_entity.pdbx_description
1 polymer ?
#
loop_
_entity_poly.entity_id
_entity_poly.type
_entity_poly.pdbx_seq_one_letter_code
_entity_poly.pdbx_strand_id
1 'polypeptide(L)'
;MFIRNINVGLAVVCVVLGTTVTTAETVCYFGQAPDPESNDSYRWVIPIEDPCRCTEVKLGGVNTFTSRLPFKVKYYDTFLQSRNSDEIQAWLNCTCRDPLGMESGAIPDSSLSVSDVGYAGFSAEKSRLNVTAAWCPVAEDQNQWIRVDLQSPTTVTGLITQGRHRSNVWVTSYKVQHSDDGTNWSDVTGTDGLPVKFQGNVDNETPVTNYFPAVLNTRFIQIRPLAWTRYICLRFELLGCRLSACRDPLGMESGIIPGSSLSASYENNSPGKFRLNAHEAWCAFVYDEDLWIRVDLGAVTTVTGLITQGDIQKYEWLFTPFRVQYSNDETNWSDVIGANGLAIQFQGNVDGVTPVTSYFPAAVNTRFIQIRPLESYISVCLRFELLGCRAA
;
A
#
# COMPACT_ATOMS: atom_id res chain seq x y z
N MET A 1 -1.27 -8.59 45.18
CA MET A 1 -2.01 -9.73 44.58
C MET A 1 -0.98 -10.63 43.90
N PHE A 2 -1.11 -11.95 44.09
CA PHE A 2 -0.06 -12.96 43.92
C PHE A 2 0.64 -12.99 42.55
N ILE A 3 1.95 -13.27 42.55
CA ILE A 3 2.65 -13.88 41.41
C ILE A 3 3.18 -15.24 41.89
N ARG A 4 2.56 -16.33 41.42
CA ARG A 4 3.13 -17.69 41.49
C ARG A 4 3.96 -17.92 40.24
N ASN A 5 5.08 -18.63 40.41
CA ASN A 5 5.98 -19.11 39.36
C ASN A 5 5.24 -19.71 38.15
N ILE A 6 5.56 -19.23 36.95
CA ILE A 6 5.44 -19.99 35.69
C ILE A 6 6.74 -19.78 34.91
N ASN A 7 7.32 -20.90 34.50
CA ASN A 7 8.55 -21.05 33.73
C ASN A 7 8.31 -20.71 32.25
N VAL A 8 9.30 -20.04 31.65
CA VAL A 8 9.63 -19.92 30.20
C VAL A 8 8.51 -19.51 29.23
N GLY A 9 8.61 -18.27 28.72
CA GLY A 9 7.93 -17.82 27.50
C GLY A 9 7.07 -16.57 27.66
N LEU A 10 7.48 -15.48 27.01
CA LEU A 10 6.71 -14.26 26.67
C LEU A 10 5.85 -13.66 27.81
N ALA A 11 6.34 -12.61 28.46
CA ALA A 11 5.52 -11.74 29.29
C ALA A 11 5.08 -10.50 28.50
N VAL A 12 3.77 -10.32 28.34
CA VAL A 12 3.13 -9.08 27.87
C VAL A 12 2.77 -8.26 29.11
N VAL A 13 3.21 -7.00 29.20
CA VAL A 13 2.79 -6.08 30.27
C VAL A 13 1.98 -4.96 29.64
N CYS A 14 0.65 -5.04 29.77
CA CYS A 14 -0.25 -3.93 29.46
C CYS A 14 -0.55 -3.16 30.76
N VAL A 15 -0.26 -1.86 30.80
CA VAL A 15 -0.69 -0.99 31.90
C VAL A 15 -1.86 -0.14 31.41
N VAL A 16 -3.04 -0.36 31.99
CA VAL A 16 -4.21 0.51 31.80
C VAL A 16 -4.04 1.69 32.74
N LEU A 17 -3.92 2.91 32.19
CA LEU A 17 -4.04 4.13 32.97
C LEU A 17 -5.41 4.75 32.73
N GLY A 18 -6.25 4.76 33.76
CA GLY A 18 -7.45 5.58 33.80
C GLY A 18 -8.47 5.10 34.82
N THR A 19 -8.76 5.91 35.84
CA THR A 19 -9.88 5.67 36.76
C THR A 19 -11.11 6.54 36.47
N THR A 20 -11.18 7.24 35.33
CA THR A 20 -12.38 8.02 34.99
C THR A 20 -12.68 8.01 33.49
N VAL A 21 -13.96 7.81 33.18
CA VAL A 21 -14.56 7.65 31.85
C VAL A 21 -14.34 8.90 31.00
N THR A 22 -13.41 8.84 30.04
CA THR A 22 -13.49 9.31 28.64
C THR A 22 -12.09 9.22 28.03
N THR A 23 -11.95 8.44 26.94
CA THR A 23 -10.73 8.12 26.18
C THR A 23 -9.65 7.31 26.93
N ALA A 24 -9.64 5.99 26.73
CA ALA A 24 -8.53 5.12 27.11
C ALA A 24 -7.51 5.11 25.95
N GLU A 25 -6.28 5.53 26.21
CA GLU A 25 -5.14 5.33 25.30
C GLU A 25 -4.39 4.07 25.73
N THR A 26 -4.31 3.08 24.83
CA THR A 26 -3.49 1.87 25.03
C THR A 26 -2.09 2.17 24.50
N VAL A 27 -1.08 2.14 25.38
CA VAL A 27 0.34 2.25 24.98
C VAL A 27 1.01 0.90 25.19
N CYS A 28 1.52 0.30 24.11
CA CYS A 28 2.24 -0.98 24.13
C CYS A 28 3.74 -0.77 23.87
N TYR A 29 4.59 -1.51 24.58
CA TYR A 29 6.03 -1.64 24.29
C TYR A 29 6.37 -3.12 24.06
N PHE A 30 7.19 -3.43 23.05
CA PHE A 30 7.70 -4.79 22.79
C PHE A 30 9.22 -4.78 22.73
N GLY A 31 9.86 -5.69 23.49
CA GLY A 31 11.29 -5.97 23.40
C GLY A 31 11.57 -7.40 23.87
N GLN A 32 12.32 -8.16 23.07
CA GLN A 32 12.88 -9.44 23.46
C GLN A 32 13.95 -9.19 24.55
N ALA A 33 14.04 -10.05 25.57
CA ALA A 33 15.07 -9.91 26.59
C ALA A 33 16.48 -9.96 25.95
N PRO A 34 17.43 -9.11 26.37
CA PRO A 34 18.77 -9.09 25.81
C PRO A 34 19.47 -10.44 25.99
N ASP A 35 20.24 -10.84 24.98
CA ASP A 35 21.17 -11.97 25.07
C ASP A 35 22.17 -11.68 26.21
N PRO A 36 22.24 -12.53 27.26
CA PRO A 36 23.10 -12.28 28.41
C PRO A 36 24.60 -12.30 28.08
N GLU A 37 25.00 -12.76 26.87
CA GLU A 37 26.42 -12.80 26.45
C GLU A 37 26.80 -11.70 25.45
N SER A 38 25.85 -10.90 24.95
CA SER A 38 26.16 -9.82 24.00
C SER A 38 26.37 -8.49 24.74
N ASN A 39 27.49 -7.82 24.45
CA ASN A 39 27.79 -6.48 24.99
C ASN A 39 26.98 -5.36 24.31
N ASP A 40 26.05 -5.72 23.40
CA ASP A 40 25.15 -4.80 22.73
C ASP A 40 23.89 -4.62 23.58
N SER A 41 23.82 -3.47 24.25
CA SER A 41 22.61 -2.99 24.91
C SER A 41 21.45 -2.91 23.91
N TYR A 42 20.39 -3.68 24.15
CA TYR A 42 19.05 -3.58 23.54
C TYR A 42 19.01 -3.40 22.00
N ARG A 43 18.67 -4.46 21.26
CA ARG A 43 18.15 -4.30 19.90
C ARG A 43 16.69 -3.85 19.96
N TRP A 44 16.45 -2.60 19.58
CA TRP A 44 15.11 -2.06 19.39
C TRP A 44 14.60 -2.48 18.01
N VAL A 45 13.55 -3.30 17.98
CA VAL A 45 12.81 -3.56 16.74
C VAL A 45 11.71 -2.51 16.68
N ILE A 46 11.81 -1.60 15.71
CA ILE A 46 10.79 -0.58 15.50
C ILE A 46 9.63 -1.27 14.78
N PRO A 47 8.40 -1.32 15.34
CA PRO A 47 7.23 -1.75 14.61
C PRO A 47 6.82 -0.58 13.72
N ILE A 48 7.48 -0.46 12.57
CA ILE A 48 7.18 0.58 11.60
C ILE A 48 6.08 0.03 10.68
N GLU A 49 4.84 0.48 10.89
CA GLU A 49 3.79 0.53 9.85
C GLU A 49 4.03 1.76 8.94
N ASP A 50 5.23 1.89 8.36
CA ASP A 50 5.61 3.03 7.51
C ASP A 50 6.31 2.50 6.23
N PRO A 51 5.82 2.89 5.05
CA PRO A 51 6.38 2.51 3.74
C PRO A 51 7.79 3.05 3.47
N CYS A 52 8.31 3.93 4.31
CA CYS A 52 9.60 4.53 4.03
C CYS A 52 10.75 3.64 4.50
N ARG A 53 11.74 3.44 3.64
CA ARG A 53 13.02 2.78 3.99
C ARG A 53 13.80 3.64 4.99
N CYS A 54 13.45 3.53 6.26
CA CYS A 54 14.08 4.30 7.31
C CYS A 54 15.48 3.71 7.57
N THR A 55 16.51 4.41 7.07
CA THR A 55 17.89 3.91 7.05
C THR A 55 18.64 4.18 8.35
N GLU A 56 18.15 5.11 9.16
CA GLU A 56 18.76 5.51 10.43
C GLU A 56 17.70 6.15 11.33
N VAL A 57 17.72 5.81 12.62
CA VAL A 57 16.98 6.52 13.67
C VAL A 57 17.98 7.14 14.62
N LYS A 58 18.03 8.47 14.67
CA LYS A 58 18.85 9.20 15.66
C LYS A 58 17.97 9.66 16.80
N LEU A 59 18.36 9.32 18.03
CA LEU A 59 17.76 9.87 19.24
C LEU A 59 18.55 11.10 19.68
N GLY A 60 17.90 12.26 19.73
CA GLY A 60 18.51 13.49 20.25
C GLY A 60 18.43 13.57 21.78
N GLY A 61 19.57 13.80 22.44
CA GLY A 61 19.64 14.16 23.87
C GLY A 61 19.81 13.00 24.85
N VAL A 62 20.85 12.18 24.71
CA VAL A 62 21.23 11.25 25.79
C VAL A 62 22.11 11.99 26.79
N ASN A 63 21.52 12.48 27.88
CA ASN A 63 22.24 12.74 29.14
C ASN A 63 21.32 12.80 30.37
N THR A 64 20.22 12.06 30.37
CA THR A 64 19.36 11.95 31.56
C THR A 64 18.96 10.50 31.79
N PHE A 65 19.64 9.88 32.76
CA PHE A 65 19.04 8.79 33.52
C PHE A 65 17.79 9.36 34.22
N THR A 66 16.61 9.15 33.66
CA THR A 66 15.36 9.46 34.35
C THR A 66 14.60 8.18 34.63
N SER A 67 14.78 7.70 35.86
CA SER A 67 13.82 6.80 36.47
C SER A 67 12.48 7.54 36.59
N ARG A 68 11.44 7.00 35.92
CA ARG A 68 10.00 7.27 36.08
C ARG A 68 9.35 8.10 34.95
N LEU A 69 8.22 7.53 34.50
CA LEU A 69 7.10 8.07 33.71
C LEU A 69 7.10 7.74 32.20
N PRO A 70 5.91 7.54 31.60
CA PRO A 70 5.76 7.31 30.16
C PRO A 70 6.10 8.61 29.40
N PHE A 71 6.94 8.50 28.38
CA PHE A 71 7.28 9.60 27.49
C PHE A 71 6.29 9.66 26.31
N LYS A 72 6.13 10.86 25.74
CA LYS A 72 5.44 11.06 24.45
C LYS A 72 6.50 11.13 23.35
N VAL A 73 6.31 10.34 22.29
CA VAL A 73 7.16 10.39 21.09
C VAL A 73 6.47 11.26 20.04
N LYS A 74 7.21 12.21 19.45
CA LYS A 74 6.76 12.95 18.25
C LYS A 74 7.71 12.71 17.10
N TYR A 75 7.12 12.46 15.93
CA TYR A 75 7.83 12.22 14.68
C TYR A 75 7.97 13.53 13.91
N TYR A 76 9.12 13.71 13.24
CA TYR A 76 9.40 14.88 12.43
C TYR A 76 10.13 14.47 11.15
N ASP A 77 9.68 14.99 10.01
CA ASP A 77 10.26 14.75 8.67
C ASP A 77 11.54 15.57 8.41
N THR A 78 11.88 16.50 9.31
CA THR A 78 13.08 17.36 9.25
C THR A 78 13.64 17.63 10.65
N PHE A 79 14.93 17.97 10.72
CA PHE A 79 15.62 18.27 11.98
C PHE A 79 15.05 19.53 12.64
N LEU A 80 14.17 19.37 13.63
CA LEU A 80 13.56 20.47 14.37
C LEU A 80 13.90 20.33 15.86
N GLN A 81 14.97 21.00 16.32
CA GLN A 81 15.32 21.02 17.76
C GLN A 81 14.09 21.36 18.62
N SER A 82 13.59 20.39 19.38
CA SER A 82 12.55 20.66 20.39
C SER A 82 13.21 21.45 21.51
N ARG A 83 12.48 22.44 22.04
CA ARG A 83 12.92 23.19 23.23
C ARG A 83 12.59 22.45 24.54
N ASN A 84 12.00 21.26 24.46
CA ASN A 84 11.58 20.48 25.62
C ASN A 84 12.58 19.34 25.91
N SER A 85 13.17 19.35 27.10
CA SER A 85 14.16 18.35 27.54
C SER A 85 13.58 17.00 27.93
N ASP A 86 12.24 16.90 28.06
CA ASP A 86 11.55 15.68 28.49
C ASP A 86 10.99 14.85 27.32
N GLU A 87 11.26 15.25 26.07
CA GLU A 87 10.73 14.64 24.85
C GLU A 87 11.85 13.91 24.08
N ILE A 88 11.72 12.59 23.93
CA ILE A 88 12.65 11.81 23.09
C ILE A 88 12.37 12.18 21.64
N GLN A 89 13.35 12.84 21.00
CA GLN A 89 13.27 13.16 19.59
C GLN A 89 13.83 12.01 18.76
N ALA A 90 12.95 11.30 18.04
CA ALA A 90 13.33 10.32 17.05
C ALA A 90 13.14 10.93 15.65
N TRP A 91 14.19 10.90 14.84
CA TRP A 91 14.13 11.29 13.43
C TRP A 91 14.23 10.04 12.58
N LEU A 92 13.30 9.91 11.66
CA LEU A 92 13.20 8.78 10.76
C LEU A 92 13.74 9.26 9.41
N ASN A 93 14.94 8.80 9.00
CA ASN A 93 15.49 9.18 7.68
C ASN A 93 14.82 8.35 6.59
N CYS A 94 13.62 8.77 6.24
CA CYS A 94 12.66 8.03 5.45
C CYS A 94 12.52 8.74 4.09
N THR A 95 13.16 8.19 3.06
CA THR A 95 13.12 8.78 1.71
C THR A 95 11.91 8.25 0.94
N CYS A 96 10.78 8.96 1.00
CA CYS A 96 9.59 8.69 0.19
C CYS A 96 9.82 9.14 -1.26
N ARG A 97 10.72 8.48 -1.99
CA ARG A 97 11.15 8.88 -3.36
C ARG A 97 11.26 7.70 -4.32
N ASP A 98 10.57 6.60 -4.00
CA ASP A 98 10.58 5.40 -4.82
C ASP A 98 9.69 5.60 -6.07
N PRO A 99 10.00 4.94 -7.20
CA PRO A 99 9.11 4.90 -8.36
C PRO A 99 7.72 4.36 -8.00
N LEU A 100 6.66 5.10 -8.35
CA LEU A 100 5.29 4.71 -8.05
C LEU A 100 4.69 3.72 -9.05
N GLY A 101 5.33 3.55 -10.22
CA GLY A 101 5.09 2.41 -11.08
C GLY A 101 4.68 2.71 -12.52
N MET A 102 5.07 3.86 -13.05
CA MET A 102 4.90 4.15 -14.47
C MET A 102 5.80 3.24 -15.33
N GLU A 103 7.08 3.09 -14.99
CA GLU A 103 8.02 2.24 -15.71
C GLU A 103 7.73 0.75 -15.47
N SER A 104 7.47 0.37 -14.22
CA SER A 104 7.28 -1.04 -13.84
C SER A 104 5.94 -1.62 -14.27
N GLY A 105 4.95 -0.77 -14.60
CA GLY A 105 3.58 -1.20 -14.88
C GLY A 105 2.69 -1.36 -13.65
N ALA A 106 3.20 -1.09 -12.44
CA ALA A 106 2.39 -1.16 -11.22
C ALA A 106 1.27 -0.08 -11.18
N ILE A 107 1.45 1.03 -11.90
CA ILE A 107 0.34 1.90 -12.31
C ILE A 107 -0.19 1.34 -13.64
N PRO A 108 -1.42 0.82 -13.71
CA PRO A 108 -1.96 0.20 -14.91
C PRO A 108 -2.30 1.23 -16.00
N ASP A 109 -2.41 0.80 -17.26
CA ASP A 109 -2.76 1.69 -18.38
C ASP A 109 -4.14 2.35 -18.18
N SER A 110 -5.07 1.68 -17.51
CA SER A 110 -6.39 2.20 -17.15
C SER A 110 -6.35 3.38 -16.17
N SER A 111 -5.24 3.55 -15.44
CA SER A 111 -5.02 4.69 -14.55
C SER A 111 -4.54 5.94 -15.29
N LEU A 112 -4.27 5.87 -16.61
CA LEU A 112 -3.73 6.97 -17.39
C LEU A 112 -4.80 7.62 -18.25
N SER A 113 -4.82 8.95 -18.29
CA SER A 113 -5.68 9.72 -19.21
C SER A 113 -4.94 10.93 -19.77
N VAL A 114 -5.32 11.37 -20.96
CA VAL A 114 -4.65 12.46 -21.68
C VAL A 114 -5.68 13.41 -22.28
N SER A 115 -5.29 14.66 -22.49
CA SER A 115 -6.10 15.66 -23.19
C SER A 115 -6.36 15.29 -24.65
N ASP A 116 -5.36 14.66 -25.28
CA ASP A 116 -5.35 14.25 -26.68
C ASP A 116 -4.52 12.96 -26.78
N VAL A 117 -5.09 11.94 -27.41
CA VAL A 117 -4.51 10.59 -27.52
C VAL A 117 -3.32 10.56 -28.49
N GLY A 118 -3.13 11.62 -29.29
CA GLY A 118 -2.11 11.63 -30.32
C GLY A 118 -2.47 10.71 -31.49
N TYR A 119 -1.53 10.56 -32.43
CA TYR A 119 -1.65 9.53 -33.48
C TYR A 119 -1.37 8.13 -32.90
N ALA A 120 -1.71 7.08 -33.67
CA ALA A 120 -1.40 5.70 -33.32
C ALA A 120 0.07 5.54 -32.91
N GLY A 121 0.30 5.07 -31.69
CA GLY A 121 1.64 4.92 -31.11
C GLY A 121 2.11 6.07 -30.22
N PHE A 122 1.28 7.08 -29.95
CA PHE A 122 1.57 8.23 -29.07
C PHE A 122 0.56 8.45 -27.93
N SER A 123 -0.14 7.38 -27.55
CA SER A 123 -1.16 7.32 -26.52
C SER A 123 -0.61 7.39 -25.09
N ALA A 124 -1.50 7.44 -24.09
CA ALA A 124 -1.16 7.66 -22.69
C ALA A 124 -0.18 6.60 -22.14
N GLU A 125 -0.36 5.32 -22.48
CA GLU A 125 0.51 4.21 -22.06
C GLU A 125 1.94 4.32 -22.61
N LYS A 126 2.16 5.15 -23.64
CA LYS A 126 3.50 5.43 -24.19
C LYS A 126 4.25 6.50 -23.39
N SER A 127 3.61 7.11 -22.40
CA SER A 127 4.23 8.06 -21.48
C SER A 127 5.09 7.41 -20.39
N ARG A 128 5.21 6.10 -20.33
CA ARG A 128 6.03 5.40 -19.33
C ARG A 128 7.51 5.71 -19.53
N LEU A 129 8.28 5.84 -18.45
CA LEU A 129 9.73 6.08 -18.53
C LEU A 129 10.44 4.95 -19.28
N ASN A 130 11.56 5.25 -19.95
CA ASN A 130 12.43 4.28 -20.65
C ASN A 130 11.79 3.41 -21.75
N VAL A 131 10.56 3.69 -22.19
CA VAL A 131 9.97 3.06 -23.39
C VAL A 131 10.42 3.75 -24.68
N THR A 132 10.28 3.08 -25.84
CA THR A 132 10.70 3.59 -27.16
C THR A 132 9.82 4.70 -27.72
N ALA A 133 8.57 4.79 -27.28
CA ALA A 133 7.61 5.81 -27.72
C ALA A 133 7.54 6.97 -26.71
N ALA A 134 6.50 7.80 -26.80
CA ALA A 134 6.16 8.84 -25.83
C ALA A 134 4.67 9.14 -25.98
N TRP A 135 4.03 9.72 -24.95
CA TRP A 135 2.77 10.41 -25.21
C TRP A 135 3.07 11.70 -25.97
N CYS A 136 2.42 11.88 -27.12
CA CYS A 136 2.56 13.09 -27.95
C CYS A 136 1.17 13.50 -28.48
N PRO A 137 0.55 14.58 -27.96
CA PRO A 137 -0.73 15.06 -28.46
C PRO A 137 -0.62 15.58 -29.90
N VAL A 138 -1.73 15.66 -30.63
CA VAL A 138 -1.76 16.27 -31.97
C VAL A 138 -1.76 17.79 -31.84
N ALA A 139 -2.52 18.32 -30.88
CA ALA A 139 -2.54 19.74 -30.59
C ALA A 139 -1.28 20.18 -29.80
N GLU A 140 -0.59 21.18 -30.33
CA GLU A 140 0.64 21.75 -29.77
C GLU A 140 0.34 23.07 -29.05
N ASP A 141 -0.38 22.99 -27.93
CA ASP A 141 -0.76 24.14 -27.11
C ASP A 141 -0.59 23.89 -25.59
N GLN A 142 -0.74 24.94 -24.78
CA GLN A 142 -0.61 24.84 -23.32
C GLN A 142 -1.86 24.27 -22.61
N ASN A 143 -2.87 23.85 -23.37
CA ASN A 143 -4.06 23.19 -22.84
C ASN A 143 -3.87 21.67 -22.72
N GLN A 144 -2.76 21.14 -23.23
CA GLN A 144 -2.46 19.72 -23.16
C GLN A 144 -2.12 19.28 -21.74
N TRP A 145 -2.50 18.05 -21.42
CA TRP A 145 -2.23 17.43 -20.13
C TRP A 145 -2.19 15.91 -20.21
N ILE A 146 -1.44 15.31 -19.29
CA ILE A 146 -1.49 13.89 -18.97
C ILE A 146 -1.76 13.72 -17.48
N ARG A 147 -2.64 12.78 -17.14
CA ARG A 147 -3.16 12.52 -15.80
C ARG A 147 -2.88 11.08 -15.39
N VAL A 148 -2.65 10.90 -14.10
CA VAL A 148 -2.53 9.61 -13.43
C VAL A 148 -3.51 9.55 -12.28
N ASP A 149 -4.38 8.53 -12.27
CA ASP A 149 -5.16 8.11 -11.11
C ASP A 149 -4.39 7.06 -10.32
N LEU A 150 -3.90 7.43 -9.14
CA LEU A 150 -3.17 6.53 -8.22
C LEU A 150 -4.11 5.57 -7.48
N GLN A 151 -5.42 5.60 -7.77
CA GLN A 151 -6.52 4.79 -7.23
C GLN A 151 -6.82 5.02 -5.75
N SER A 152 -5.81 5.40 -4.97
CA SER A 152 -5.91 5.74 -3.55
C SER A 152 -5.01 6.94 -3.23
N PRO A 153 -5.31 7.71 -2.16
CA PRO A 153 -4.43 8.76 -1.68
C PRO A 153 -3.01 8.24 -1.46
N THR A 154 -2.06 8.82 -2.17
CA THR A 154 -0.67 8.39 -2.22
C THR A 154 0.23 9.59 -1.95
N THR A 155 1.34 9.37 -1.25
CA THR A 155 2.34 10.41 -1.05
C THR A 155 3.19 10.55 -2.30
N VAL A 156 3.15 11.72 -2.94
CA VAL A 156 3.91 12.04 -4.15
C VAL A 156 4.89 13.17 -3.81
N THR A 157 6.17 12.93 -4.12
CA THR A 157 7.27 13.82 -3.75
C THR A 157 8.03 14.38 -4.95
N GLY A 158 7.75 13.88 -6.15
CA GLY A 158 8.37 14.37 -7.37
C GLY A 158 8.03 13.52 -8.58
N LEU A 159 8.77 13.76 -9.65
CA LEU A 159 8.68 12.97 -10.87
C LEU A 159 9.98 13.05 -11.68
N ILE A 160 10.15 12.09 -12.57
CA ILE A 160 11.23 12.01 -13.56
C ILE A 160 10.62 12.21 -14.94
N THR A 161 11.21 13.02 -15.83
CA THR A 161 10.77 13.18 -17.22
C THR A 161 11.84 12.82 -18.24
N GLN A 162 11.41 12.39 -19.42
CA GLN A 162 12.22 12.15 -20.62
C GLN A 162 11.48 12.64 -21.87
N GLY A 163 12.23 13.03 -22.91
CA GLY A 163 11.69 13.22 -24.27
C GLY A 163 11.41 11.90 -24.97
N ARG A 164 11.13 11.91 -26.29
CA ARG A 164 10.85 10.68 -27.05
C ARG A 164 12.15 9.98 -27.51
N HIS A 165 12.24 8.66 -27.33
CA HIS A 165 13.42 7.91 -27.74
C HIS A 165 13.73 8.10 -29.25
N ARG A 166 15.01 8.30 -29.58
CA ARG A 166 15.54 8.50 -30.95
C ARG A 166 14.88 9.62 -31.77
N SER A 167 14.14 10.54 -31.13
CA SER A 167 13.45 11.64 -31.80
C SER A 167 13.75 12.94 -31.07
N ASN A 168 14.15 13.99 -31.78
CA ASN A 168 14.52 15.27 -31.17
C ASN A 168 13.29 16.10 -30.75
N VAL A 169 12.44 15.55 -29.88
CA VAL A 169 11.18 16.12 -29.40
C VAL A 169 11.03 15.86 -27.90
N TRP A 170 10.74 16.92 -27.13
CA TRP A 170 10.65 16.84 -25.66
C TRP A 170 9.99 18.07 -25.05
N VAL A 171 9.44 17.93 -23.85
CA VAL A 171 8.95 19.03 -23.02
C VAL A 171 10.12 19.69 -22.28
N THR A 172 10.27 21.01 -22.41
CA THR A 172 11.35 21.80 -21.78
C THR A 172 10.92 22.46 -20.48
N SER A 173 9.62 22.70 -20.28
CA SER A 173 9.08 23.11 -18.99
C SER A 173 7.62 22.72 -18.84
N TYR A 174 7.19 22.51 -17.61
CA TYR A 174 5.84 22.08 -17.28
C TYR A 174 5.42 22.61 -15.91
N LYS A 175 4.12 22.55 -15.63
CA LYS A 175 3.59 22.64 -14.26
C LYS A 175 2.90 21.34 -13.89
N VAL A 176 2.78 21.10 -12.59
CA VAL A 176 2.10 19.93 -12.03
C VAL A 176 0.87 20.41 -11.27
N GLN A 177 -0.24 19.69 -11.44
CA GLN A 177 -1.46 19.86 -10.68
C GLN A 177 -1.80 18.56 -9.94
N HIS A 178 -2.53 18.68 -8.85
CA HIS A 178 -3.01 17.57 -8.05
C HIS A 178 -4.49 17.74 -7.71
N SER A 179 -5.15 16.62 -7.41
CA SER A 179 -6.57 16.58 -7.06
C SER A 179 -6.88 15.31 -6.26
N ASP A 180 -7.84 15.40 -5.35
CA ASP A 180 -8.33 14.24 -4.59
C ASP A 180 -9.59 13.63 -5.21
N ASP A 181 -10.31 14.39 -6.05
CA ASP A 181 -11.59 14.01 -6.65
C ASP A 181 -11.56 13.90 -8.19
N GLY A 182 -10.46 14.30 -8.83
CA GLY A 182 -10.27 14.27 -10.28
C GLY A 182 -10.96 15.41 -11.02
N THR A 183 -11.67 16.30 -10.33
CA THR A 183 -12.45 17.40 -10.90
C THR A 183 -11.93 18.78 -10.49
N ASN A 184 -11.53 18.94 -9.22
CA ASN A 184 -10.98 20.18 -8.67
C ASN A 184 -9.46 20.07 -8.60
N TRP A 185 -8.76 20.91 -9.36
CA TRP A 185 -7.31 20.82 -9.54
C TRP A 185 -6.58 22.00 -8.92
N SER A 186 -5.54 21.70 -8.14
CA SER A 186 -4.66 22.68 -7.51
C SER A 186 -3.25 22.58 -8.09
N ASP A 187 -2.63 23.72 -8.41
CA ASP A 187 -1.23 23.75 -8.85
C ASP A 187 -0.31 23.36 -7.68
N VAL A 188 0.80 22.67 -7.98
CA VAL A 188 1.91 22.51 -7.03
C VAL A 188 2.59 23.86 -6.88
N THR A 189 2.66 24.36 -5.65
CA THR A 189 3.15 25.71 -5.35
C THR A 189 4.52 25.70 -4.67
N GLY A 190 5.25 26.80 -4.85
CA GLY A 190 6.50 27.07 -4.13
C GLY A 190 6.23 27.53 -2.70
N THR A 191 7.31 27.81 -1.97
CA THR A 191 7.23 28.40 -0.62
C THR A 191 6.59 29.79 -0.61
N ASP A 192 6.52 30.45 -1.76
CA ASP A 192 5.86 31.73 -2.01
C ASP A 192 4.36 31.61 -2.33
N GLY A 193 3.84 30.38 -2.42
CA GLY A 193 2.44 30.10 -2.76
C GLY A 193 2.12 30.25 -4.26
N LEU A 194 3.11 30.48 -5.12
CA LEU A 194 2.91 30.60 -6.57
C LEU A 194 3.10 29.24 -7.26
N PRO A 195 2.38 28.96 -8.38
CA PRO A 195 2.57 27.75 -9.15
C PRO A 195 4.02 27.56 -9.60
N VAL A 196 4.58 26.38 -9.34
CA VAL A 196 5.95 26.06 -9.73
C VAL A 196 6.02 25.74 -11.22
N LYS A 197 6.92 26.43 -11.92
CA LYS A 197 7.36 26.06 -13.26
C LYS A 197 8.58 25.14 -13.15
N PHE A 198 8.38 23.85 -13.40
CA PHE A 198 9.44 22.87 -13.40
C PHE A 198 10.23 22.93 -14.71
N GLN A 199 11.55 22.78 -14.61
CA GLN A 199 12.42 22.65 -15.77
C GLN A 199 12.41 21.19 -16.22
N GLY A 200 12.04 20.97 -17.48
CA GLY A 200 11.98 19.65 -18.09
C GLY A 200 13.30 19.29 -18.77
N ASN A 201 13.18 18.59 -19.90
CA ASN A 201 14.31 18.00 -20.59
C ASN A 201 15.02 19.02 -21.51
N VAL A 202 16.31 18.78 -21.72
CA VAL A 202 17.15 19.51 -22.69
C VAL A 202 17.52 18.66 -23.91
N ASP A 203 17.20 17.37 -23.86
CA ASP A 203 17.38 16.39 -24.91
C ASP A 203 16.26 15.34 -24.85
N ASN A 204 16.36 14.30 -25.68
CA ASN A 204 15.31 13.31 -25.81
C ASN A 204 15.49 12.03 -24.98
N GLU A 205 16.62 11.85 -24.28
CA GLU A 205 16.97 10.59 -23.58
C GLU A 205 17.30 10.76 -22.10
N THR A 206 17.96 11.86 -21.72
CA THR A 206 18.44 12.07 -20.36
C THR A 206 17.26 12.26 -19.42
N PRO A 207 17.06 11.38 -18.42
CA PRO A 207 16.02 11.58 -17.42
C PRO A 207 16.32 12.83 -16.58
N VAL A 208 15.29 13.65 -16.35
CA VAL A 208 15.36 14.83 -15.48
C VAL A 208 14.43 14.63 -14.30
N THR A 209 15.00 14.62 -13.10
CA THR A 209 14.26 14.46 -11.85
C THR A 209 13.93 15.83 -11.25
N ASN A 210 12.66 16.05 -10.93
CA ASN A 210 12.20 17.22 -10.19
C ASN A 210 11.42 16.78 -8.95
N TYR A 211 11.85 17.27 -7.78
CA TYR A 211 11.10 17.10 -6.54
C TYR A 211 10.13 18.26 -6.32
N PHE A 212 8.99 17.96 -5.72
CA PHE A 212 8.02 18.97 -5.33
C PHE A 212 8.54 19.74 -4.10
N PRO A 213 8.30 21.06 -4.01
CA PRO A 213 8.71 21.87 -2.86
C PRO A 213 8.11 21.39 -1.54
N ALA A 214 6.91 20.82 -1.60
CA ALA A 214 6.22 20.20 -0.48
C ALA A 214 5.75 18.80 -0.87
N VAL A 215 5.69 17.91 0.11
CA VAL A 215 5.13 16.56 -0.04
C VAL A 215 3.63 16.67 -0.29
N LEU A 216 3.12 15.97 -1.30
CA LEU A 216 1.70 15.93 -1.62
C LEU A 216 1.11 14.61 -1.16
N ASN A 217 -0.05 14.62 -0.51
CA ASN A 217 -0.86 13.42 -0.32
C ASN A 217 -2.11 13.57 -1.17
N THR A 218 -2.20 12.82 -2.27
CA THR A 218 -3.24 13.04 -3.28
C THR A 218 -3.53 11.77 -4.09
N ARG A 219 -4.68 11.71 -4.74
CA ARG A 219 -5.06 10.58 -5.60
C ARG A 219 -4.69 10.83 -7.06
N PHE A 220 -4.81 12.06 -7.54
CA PHE A 220 -4.60 12.37 -8.95
C PHE A 220 -3.44 13.34 -9.13
N ILE A 221 -2.59 13.05 -10.11
CA ILE A 221 -1.52 13.95 -10.57
C ILE A 221 -1.75 14.27 -12.05
N GLN A 222 -1.55 15.53 -12.42
CA GLN A 222 -1.64 16.01 -13.79
C GLN A 222 -0.39 16.81 -14.16
N ILE A 223 0.27 16.43 -15.26
CA ILE A 223 1.40 17.17 -15.84
C ILE A 223 0.88 18.02 -16.99
N ARG A 224 1.22 19.30 -17.01
CA ARG A 224 0.84 20.26 -18.07
C ARG A 224 2.08 20.86 -18.71
N PRO A 225 2.39 20.50 -19.97
CA PRO A 225 3.46 21.13 -20.72
C PRO A 225 3.24 22.64 -20.86
N LEU A 226 4.31 23.42 -20.64
CA LEU A 226 4.31 24.88 -20.81
C LEU A 226 5.20 25.32 -21.97
N ALA A 227 6.29 24.59 -22.23
CA ALA A 227 7.16 24.79 -23.38
C ALA A 227 7.78 23.46 -23.81
N TRP A 228 8.15 23.34 -25.08
CA TRP A 228 8.68 22.12 -25.69
C TRP A 228 9.60 22.44 -26.86
N THR A 229 10.37 21.43 -27.28
CA THR A 229 11.21 21.46 -28.48
C THR A 229 10.52 20.67 -29.58
N ARG A 230 10.19 21.36 -30.68
CA ARG A 230 9.48 20.85 -31.87
C ARG A 230 8.06 20.37 -31.62
N TYR A 231 7.87 19.36 -30.77
CA TYR A 231 6.56 18.78 -30.43
C TYR A 231 6.49 18.45 -28.93
N ILE A 232 5.29 18.48 -28.36
CA ILE A 232 5.02 17.96 -27.03
C ILE A 232 5.17 16.44 -27.10
N CYS A 233 6.22 15.91 -26.47
CA CYS A 233 6.37 14.49 -26.24
C CYS A 233 6.96 14.27 -24.86
N LEU A 234 6.34 13.38 -24.08
CA LEU A 234 6.72 13.14 -22.69
C LEU A 234 6.70 11.65 -22.35
N ARG A 235 7.78 11.21 -21.70
CA ARG A 235 7.87 10.01 -20.88
C ARG A 235 8.10 10.43 -19.43
N PHE A 236 7.54 9.75 -18.44
CA PHE A 236 7.72 10.09 -17.04
C PHE A 236 7.55 8.92 -16.07
N GLU A 237 8.04 9.11 -14.85
CA GLU A 237 7.81 8.28 -13.67
C GLU A 237 7.43 9.18 -12.49
N LEU A 238 6.44 8.80 -11.70
CA LEU A 238 6.10 9.52 -10.48
C LEU A 238 6.92 8.96 -9.32
N LEU A 239 7.38 9.85 -8.44
CA LEU A 239 8.16 9.48 -7.27
C LEU A 239 7.36 9.72 -6.01
N GLY A 240 7.47 8.81 -5.06
CA GLY A 240 6.75 8.90 -3.81
C GLY A 240 6.80 7.62 -3.00
N CYS A 241 5.74 7.41 -2.24
CA CYS A 241 5.48 6.21 -1.49
C CYS A 241 3.97 6.16 -1.22
N ARG A 242 3.39 4.97 -1.19
CA ARG A 242 2.04 4.82 -0.65
C ARG A 242 2.21 4.77 0.84
N LEU A 243 1.52 5.62 1.60
CA LEU A 243 1.34 5.45 3.05
C LEU A 243 0.58 4.14 3.24
N SER A 244 1.30 3.03 3.16
CA SER A 244 0.72 1.72 3.33
C SER A 244 0.41 1.62 4.81
N ALA A 245 -0.86 1.70 5.18
CA ALA A 245 -1.38 1.06 6.39
C ALA A 245 -1.24 -0.49 6.29
N CYS A 246 -0.24 -0.96 5.53
CA CYS A 246 -0.06 -2.30 5.02
C CYS A 246 -1.34 -2.87 4.37
N ARG A 247 -2.11 -2.05 3.65
CA ARG A 247 -3.43 -2.41 3.08
C ARG A 247 -3.45 -2.47 1.55
N ASP A 248 -2.29 -2.59 0.90
CA ASP A 248 -2.22 -2.67 -0.55
C ASP A 248 -2.72 -4.04 -1.05
N PRO A 249 -3.35 -4.11 -2.24
CA PRO A 249 -3.64 -5.39 -2.91
C PRO A 249 -2.37 -6.23 -3.07
N LEU A 250 -2.37 -7.47 -2.56
CA LEU A 250 -1.20 -8.36 -2.60
C LEU A 250 -1.02 -9.05 -3.95
N GLY A 251 -2.05 -9.01 -4.80
CA GLY A 251 -1.92 -9.36 -6.21
C GLY A 251 -2.86 -10.44 -6.71
N MET A 252 -4.02 -10.60 -6.06
CA MET A 252 -5.06 -11.50 -6.57
C MET A 252 -5.67 -10.92 -7.84
N GLU A 253 -6.20 -9.71 -7.85
CA GLU A 253 -6.79 -9.08 -9.04
C GLU A 253 -5.76 -8.85 -10.15
N SER A 254 -4.59 -8.32 -9.79
CA SER A 254 -3.56 -7.92 -10.76
C SER A 254 -2.80 -9.09 -11.40
N GLY A 255 -2.94 -10.31 -10.87
CA GLY A 255 -2.21 -11.48 -11.36
C GLY A 255 -0.79 -11.63 -10.81
N ILE A 256 -0.31 -10.70 -9.97
CA ILE A 256 1.02 -10.78 -9.35
C ILE A 256 1.17 -12.05 -8.50
N ILE A 257 0.11 -12.48 -7.79
CA ILE A 257 0.05 -13.81 -7.20
C ILE A 257 -0.32 -14.78 -8.34
N PRO A 258 0.57 -15.68 -8.78
CA PRO A 258 0.31 -16.52 -9.94
C PRO A 258 -0.75 -17.58 -9.64
N GLY A 259 -1.42 -18.10 -10.67
CA GLY A 259 -2.40 -19.19 -10.49
C GLY A 259 -1.82 -20.43 -9.82
N SER A 260 -0.53 -20.72 -10.01
CA SER A 260 0.16 -21.83 -9.33
C SER A 260 0.23 -21.69 -7.81
N SER A 261 0.04 -20.48 -7.29
CA SER A 261 0.03 -20.18 -5.85
C SER A 261 -1.35 -20.37 -5.20
N LEU A 262 -2.38 -20.68 -5.98
CA LEU A 262 -3.75 -20.76 -5.48
C LEU A 262 -4.25 -22.20 -5.53
N SER A 263 -4.89 -22.64 -4.45
CA SER A 263 -5.49 -23.98 -4.34
C SER A 263 -6.82 -23.89 -3.60
N ALA A 264 -7.68 -24.89 -3.78
CA ALA A 264 -8.96 -24.95 -3.09
C ALA A 264 -9.38 -26.41 -2.87
N SER A 265 -10.29 -26.63 -1.92
CA SER A 265 -10.79 -27.96 -1.55
C SER A 265 -11.61 -28.66 -2.63
N TYR A 266 -12.15 -27.92 -3.61
CA TYR A 266 -13.02 -28.44 -4.66
C TYR A 266 -12.35 -28.34 -6.04
N GLU A 267 -12.14 -29.50 -6.70
CA GLU A 267 -11.20 -29.69 -7.83
C GLU A 267 -11.60 -29.02 -9.16
N ASN A 268 -12.85 -28.59 -9.34
CA ASN A 268 -13.33 -28.15 -10.65
C ASN A 268 -13.14 -26.64 -10.96
N ASN A 269 -12.38 -25.92 -10.12
CA ASN A 269 -12.19 -24.48 -10.26
C ASN A 269 -10.71 -24.16 -10.48
N SER A 270 -10.37 -23.80 -11.71
CA SER A 270 -9.02 -23.35 -12.07
C SER A 270 -8.57 -22.21 -11.15
N PRO A 271 -7.32 -22.23 -10.64
CA PRO A 271 -6.80 -21.27 -9.67
C PRO A 271 -6.98 -19.78 -10.01
N GLY A 272 -7.02 -19.40 -11.29
CA GLY A 272 -7.21 -18.01 -11.72
C GLY A 272 -8.63 -17.44 -11.59
N LYS A 273 -9.62 -18.27 -11.22
CA LYS A 273 -11.05 -17.95 -11.33
C LYS A 273 -11.66 -17.26 -10.12
N PHE A 274 -10.94 -17.01 -9.03
CA PHE A 274 -11.51 -16.39 -7.82
C PHE A 274 -10.79 -15.11 -7.39
N ARG A 275 -10.20 -14.43 -8.37
CA ARG A 275 -9.62 -13.11 -8.20
C ARG A 275 -10.75 -12.07 -8.13
N LEU A 276 -10.57 -11.02 -7.35
CA LEU A 276 -11.51 -9.89 -7.30
C LEU A 276 -11.80 -9.38 -8.73
N ASN A 277 -13.05 -9.01 -9.01
CA ASN A 277 -13.53 -8.53 -10.32
C ASN A 277 -13.35 -9.50 -11.51
N ALA A 278 -12.89 -10.74 -11.29
CA ALA A 278 -12.84 -11.75 -12.34
C ALA A 278 -14.24 -12.12 -12.86
N HIS A 279 -14.31 -12.60 -14.09
CA HIS A 279 -15.59 -12.98 -14.71
C HIS A 279 -16.20 -14.27 -14.13
N GLU A 280 -15.37 -15.10 -13.50
CA GLU A 280 -15.77 -16.34 -12.82
C GLU A 280 -15.48 -16.19 -11.31
N ALA A 281 -16.04 -17.09 -10.50
CA ALA A 281 -15.76 -17.22 -9.07
C ALA A 281 -15.37 -18.66 -8.70
N TRP A 282 -14.76 -18.85 -7.53
CA TRP A 282 -14.67 -20.19 -6.94
C TRP A 282 -16.03 -20.52 -6.35
N CYS A 283 -16.66 -21.59 -6.83
CA CYS A 283 -17.95 -22.06 -6.33
C CYS A 283 -17.86 -23.51 -5.82
N ALA A 284 -18.40 -23.78 -4.63
CA ALA A 284 -18.46 -25.10 -4.03
C ALA A 284 -19.85 -25.41 -3.48
N PHE A 285 -20.24 -26.69 -3.49
CA PHE A 285 -21.51 -27.18 -2.92
C PHE A 285 -21.26 -27.77 -1.52
N VAL A 286 -22.13 -27.48 -0.55
CA VAL A 286 -21.88 -27.70 0.89
C VAL A 286 -22.15 -29.14 1.35
N TYR A 287 -22.09 -30.13 0.45
CA TYR A 287 -22.04 -31.55 0.88
C TYR A 287 -20.67 -31.94 1.44
N ASP A 288 -19.66 -31.10 1.25
CA ASP A 288 -18.31 -31.28 1.76
C ASP A 288 -18.15 -30.50 3.07
N GLU A 289 -17.91 -31.21 4.18
CA GLU A 289 -17.77 -30.63 5.53
C GLU A 289 -16.46 -29.83 5.75
N ASP A 290 -15.62 -29.65 4.71
CA ASP A 290 -14.31 -28.98 4.82
C ASP A 290 -13.95 -28.12 3.59
N LEU A 291 -14.67 -27.01 3.42
CA LEU A 291 -14.44 -26.05 2.34
C LEU A 291 -13.34 -25.04 2.66
N TRP A 292 -12.39 -24.86 1.73
CA TRP A 292 -11.34 -23.86 1.84
C TRP A 292 -10.83 -23.37 0.48
N ILE A 293 -10.40 -22.10 0.45
CA ILE A 293 -9.54 -21.54 -0.60
C ILE A 293 -8.23 -21.12 0.05
N ARG A 294 -7.10 -21.48 -0.53
CA ARG A 294 -5.75 -21.25 0.00
C ARG A 294 -4.88 -20.48 -1.00
N VAL A 295 -4.01 -19.66 -0.45
CA VAL A 295 -3.02 -18.87 -1.17
C VAL A 295 -1.64 -19.10 -0.54
N ASP A 296 -0.66 -19.54 -1.34
CA ASP A 296 0.77 -19.48 -1.02
C ASP A 296 1.33 -18.15 -1.52
N LEU A 297 1.67 -17.26 -0.59
CA LEU A 297 2.24 -15.94 -0.87
C LEU A 297 3.70 -16.02 -1.34
N GLY A 298 4.31 -17.21 -1.33
CA GLY A 298 5.69 -17.49 -1.76
C GLY A 298 6.75 -17.09 -0.74
N ALA A 299 6.47 -16.09 0.09
CA ALA A 299 7.29 -15.64 1.21
C ALA A 299 6.39 -15.17 2.36
N VAL A 300 6.97 -15.09 3.57
CA VAL A 300 6.28 -14.51 4.72
C VAL A 300 5.91 -13.06 4.40
N THR A 301 4.62 -12.78 4.40
CA THR A 301 4.02 -11.51 3.99
C THR A 301 3.09 -11.03 5.09
N THR A 302 3.06 -9.72 5.31
CA THR A 302 2.13 -9.10 6.26
C THR A 302 0.77 -8.97 5.57
N VAL A 303 -0.27 -9.58 6.15
CA VAL A 303 -1.65 -9.50 5.66
C VAL A 303 -2.49 -8.78 6.70
N THR A 304 -3.24 -7.76 6.27
CA THR A 304 -4.05 -6.91 7.16
C THR A 304 -5.54 -7.00 6.89
N GLY A 305 -5.95 -7.73 5.86
CA GLY A 305 -7.36 -7.87 5.52
C GLY A 305 -7.57 -8.52 4.17
N LEU A 306 -8.81 -8.45 3.71
CA LEU A 306 -9.23 -8.92 2.41
C LEU A 306 -10.44 -8.14 1.90
N ILE A 307 -10.64 -8.16 0.59
CA ILE A 307 -11.85 -7.72 -0.10
C ILE A 307 -12.52 -8.96 -0.67
N THR A 308 -13.79 -9.18 -0.38
CA THR A 308 -14.58 -10.30 -0.91
C THR A 308 -15.68 -9.81 -1.85
N GLN A 309 -16.05 -10.65 -2.80
CA GLN A 309 -17.12 -10.40 -3.78
C GLN A 309 -17.78 -11.75 -4.14
N GLY A 310 -19.10 -11.78 -4.39
CA GLY A 310 -19.79 -12.99 -4.84
C GLY A 310 -19.60 -13.27 -6.34
N ASP A 311 -20.39 -14.18 -6.93
CA ASP A 311 -20.41 -14.43 -8.37
C ASP A 311 -21.44 -13.54 -9.09
N ILE A 312 -21.08 -12.98 -10.25
CA ILE A 312 -21.97 -12.08 -11.02
C ILE A 312 -23.00 -12.81 -11.89
N GLN A 313 -22.79 -14.10 -12.18
CA GLN A 313 -23.62 -14.90 -13.08
C GLN A 313 -24.60 -15.82 -12.34
N LYS A 314 -24.32 -16.13 -11.07
CA LYS A 314 -25.13 -16.99 -10.21
C LYS A 314 -25.78 -16.17 -9.10
N TYR A 315 -27.02 -16.53 -8.74
CA TYR A 315 -27.68 -16.02 -7.53
C TYR A 315 -27.12 -16.65 -6.23
N GLU A 316 -25.92 -17.23 -6.30
CA GLU A 316 -25.24 -17.96 -5.24
C GLU A 316 -24.01 -17.13 -4.85
N TRP A 317 -24.12 -16.32 -3.80
CA TRP A 317 -23.04 -15.47 -3.28
C TRP A 317 -22.63 -15.95 -1.88
N LEU A 318 -21.45 -15.54 -1.40
CA LEU A 318 -20.99 -15.83 -0.05
C LEU A 318 -21.86 -15.09 0.99
N PHE A 319 -23.09 -15.54 1.26
CA PHE A 319 -23.92 -15.02 2.35
C PHE A 319 -23.44 -15.51 3.72
N THR A 320 -22.67 -16.60 3.72
CA THR A 320 -22.18 -17.24 4.93
C THR A 320 -21.07 -16.44 5.59
N PRO A 321 -21.09 -16.34 6.93
CA PRO A 321 -19.91 -15.92 7.66
C PRO A 321 -18.74 -16.85 7.32
N PHE A 322 -17.53 -16.31 7.33
CA PHE A 322 -16.33 -17.09 7.06
C PHE A 322 -15.26 -16.77 8.11
N ARG A 323 -14.31 -17.70 8.25
CA ARG A 323 -13.09 -17.47 9.03
C ARG A 323 -11.88 -17.42 8.11
N VAL A 324 -10.89 -16.66 8.54
CA VAL A 324 -9.59 -16.61 7.87
C VAL A 324 -8.57 -17.29 8.77
N GLN A 325 -7.77 -18.17 8.17
CA GLN A 325 -6.70 -18.89 8.84
C GLN A 325 -5.37 -18.64 8.15
N TYR A 326 -4.29 -18.69 8.92
CA TYR A 326 -2.94 -18.45 8.43
C TYR A 326 -1.96 -19.51 8.95
N SER A 327 -0.90 -19.75 8.19
CA SER A 327 0.15 -20.73 8.49
C SER A 327 1.48 -20.35 7.83
N ASN A 328 2.60 -20.68 8.46
CA ASN A 328 3.93 -20.55 7.87
C ASN A 328 4.51 -21.87 7.33
N ASP A 329 3.85 -23.00 7.58
CA ASP A 329 4.32 -24.33 7.22
C ASP A 329 3.28 -25.18 6.47
N GLU A 330 2.12 -24.61 6.16
CA GLU A 330 0.98 -25.24 5.49
C GLU A 330 0.30 -26.38 6.28
N THR A 331 0.81 -26.73 7.47
CA THR A 331 0.33 -27.85 8.29
C THR A 331 -0.35 -27.37 9.57
N ASN A 332 0.20 -26.37 10.25
CA ASN A 332 -0.30 -25.79 11.48
C ASN A 332 -1.03 -24.49 11.17
N TRP A 333 -2.34 -24.47 11.38
CA TRP A 333 -3.20 -23.33 11.04
C TRP A 333 -3.72 -22.62 12.29
N SER A 334 -3.64 -21.29 12.27
CA SER A 334 -4.19 -20.42 13.31
C SER A 334 -5.30 -19.56 12.74
N ASP A 335 -6.39 -19.36 13.49
CA ASP A 335 -7.46 -18.42 13.13
C ASP A 335 -7.01 -16.97 13.35
N VAL A 336 -7.48 -16.05 12.50
CA VAL A 336 -7.41 -14.61 12.79
C VAL A 336 -8.32 -14.32 13.99
N ILE A 337 -7.75 -13.75 15.06
CA ILE A 337 -8.43 -13.52 16.34
C ILE A 337 -8.83 -12.06 16.54
N GLY A 338 -9.97 -11.86 17.21
CA GLY A 338 -10.46 -10.55 17.62
C GLY A 338 -9.81 -10.08 18.93
N ALA A 339 -10.14 -8.85 19.33
CA ALA A 339 -9.66 -8.27 20.60
C ALA A 339 -10.09 -9.08 21.85
N ASN A 340 -11.07 -9.96 21.71
CA ASN A 340 -11.54 -10.90 22.73
C ASN A 340 -10.76 -12.23 22.78
N GLY A 341 -9.77 -12.41 21.91
CA GLY A 341 -8.98 -13.65 21.79
C GLY A 341 -9.71 -14.81 21.11
N LEU A 342 -10.89 -14.57 20.53
CA LEU A 342 -11.66 -15.59 19.81
C LEU A 342 -11.50 -15.43 18.29
N ALA A 343 -11.65 -16.53 17.56
CA ALA A 343 -11.66 -16.53 16.10
C ALA A 343 -12.75 -15.59 15.56
N ILE A 344 -12.38 -14.74 14.60
CA ILE A 344 -13.31 -13.78 13.98
C ILE A 344 -14.15 -14.50 12.94
N GLN A 345 -15.45 -14.24 12.99
CA GLN A 345 -16.38 -14.56 11.92
C GLN A 345 -16.62 -13.30 11.09
N PHE A 346 -16.02 -13.24 9.92
CA PHE A 346 -16.24 -12.17 8.96
C PHE A 346 -17.60 -12.37 8.31
N GLN A 347 -18.35 -11.28 8.11
CA GLN A 347 -19.61 -11.35 7.40
C GLN A 347 -19.35 -11.46 5.90
N GLY A 348 -20.07 -12.36 5.25
CA GLY A 348 -20.01 -12.53 3.81
C GLY A 348 -20.67 -11.39 3.03
N ASN A 349 -20.64 -11.50 1.70
CA ASN A 349 -21.27 -10.57 0.78
C ASN A 349 -22.79 -10.74 0.77
N VAL A 350 -23.51 -9.62 0.64
CA VAL A 350 -24.98 -9.59 0.52
C VAL A 350 -25.47 -9.74 -0.92
N ASP A 351 -24.57 -9.62 -1.89
CA ASP A 351 -24.84 -9.75 -3.32
C ASP A 351 -23.59 -10.24 -4.09
N GLY A 352 -23.74 -10.45 -5.40
CA GLY A 352 -22.68 -10.93 -6.30
C GLY A 352 -21.71 -9.86 -6.82
N VAL A 353 -21.97 -8.56 -6.62
CA VAL A 353 -21.33 -7.46 -7.37
C VAL A 353 -20.57 -6.50 -6.46
N THR A 354 -21.07 -6.26 -5.26
CA THR A 354 -20.54 -5.28 -4.31
C THR A 354 -19.34 -5.88 -3.56
N PRO A 355 -18.13 -5.31 -3.71
CA PRO A 355 -16.98 -5.72 -2.92
C PRO A 355 -17.17 -5.31 -1.46
N VAL A 356 -16.86 -6.22 -0.54
CA VAL A 356 -16.90 -6.00 0.91
C VAL A 356 -15.48 -6.09 1.45
N THR A 357 -15.00 -5.01 2.05
CA THR A 357 -13.67 -4.97 2.66
C THR A 357 -13.75 -5.35 4.13
N SER A 358 -12.93 -6.33 4.53
CA SER A 358 -12.79 -6.80 5.90
C SER A 358 -11.35 -6.65 6.36
N TYR A 359 -11.13 -5.82 7.39
CA TYR A 359 -9.81 -5.67 8.01
C TYR A 359 -9.63 -6.63 9.18
N PHE A 360 -8.42 -7.13 9.33
CA PHE A 360 -8.03 -7.87 10.51
C PHE A 360 -7.79 -6.87 11.66
N PRO A 361 -8.23 -7.19 12.89
CA PRO A 361 -7.94 -6.35 14.06
C PRO A 361 -6.45 -6.22 14.36
N ALA A 362 -5.65 -7.20 13.94
CA ALA A 362 -4.20 -7.17 13.98
C ALA A 362 -3.66 -7.78 12.67
N ALA A 363 -2.56 -7.22 12.16
CA ALA A 363 -1.85 -7.78 11.01
C ALA A 363 -1.31 -9.18 11.33
N VAL A 364 -1.31 -10.06 10.34
CA VAL A 364 -0.74 -11.41 10.45
C VAL A 364 0.45 -11.56 9.51
N ASN A 365 1.57 -12.06 10.03
CA ASN A 365 2.76 -12.36 9.24
C ASN A 365 2.72 -13.84 8.85
N THR A 366 2.44 -14.12 7.58
CA THR A 366 2.17 -15.48 7.12
C THR A 366 2.67 -15.72 5.71
N ARG A 367 3.03 -16.97 5.39
CA ARG A 367 3.26 -17.42 4.02
C ARG A 367 1.99 -17.96 3.39
N PHE A 368 1.21 -18.72 4.14
CA PHE A 368 -0.02 -19.34 3.67
C PHE A 368 -1.22 -18.68 4.34
N ILE A 369 -2.27 -18.43 3.58
CA ILE A 369 -3.53 -17.94 4.10
C ILE A 369 -4.67 -18.71 3.45
N GLN A 370 -5.70 -19.05 4.22
CA GLN A 370 -6.88 -19.72 3.71
C GLN A 370 -8.17 -19.10 4.24
N ILE A 371 -9.17 -19.02 3.36
CA ILE A 371 -10.52 -18.57 3.66
C ILE A 371 -11.40 -19.81 3.78
N ARG A 372 -12.15 -19.89 4.87
CA ARG A 372 -13.02 -21.02 5.17
C ARG A 372 -14.44 -20.53 5.42
N PRO A 373 -15.38 -20.76 4.48
CA PRO A 373 -16.79 -20.53 4.72
C PRO A 373 -17.27 -21.31 5.93
N LEU A 374 -18.10 -20.71 6.78
CA LEU A 374 -18.80 -21.40 7.87
C LEU A 374 -20.14 -21.94 7.34
N GLU A 375 -20.62 -23.03 7.92
CA GLU A 375 -21.86 -23.70 7.50
C GLU A 375 -23.04 -22.72 7.45
N SER A 376 -23.66 -22.56 6.28
CA SER A 376 -25.10 -22.29 6.08
C SER A 376 -25.41 -22.09 4.59
N TYR A 377 -26.18 -23.00 3.99
CA TYR A 377 -26.72 -22.99 2.61
C TYR A 377 -26.00 -23.84 1.56
N ILE A 378 -26.75 -24.11 0.49
CA ILE A 378 -26.62 -25.19 -0.49
C ILE A 378 -25.37 -25.05 -1.38
N SER A 379 -24.82 -23.83 -1.52
CA SER A 379 -23.68 -23.48 -2.38
C SER A 379 -23.02 -22.17 -1.93
N VAL A 380 -21.70 -22.05 -2.13
CA VAL A 380 -20.91 -20.84 -1.84
C VAL A 380 -20.13 -20.43 -3.08
N CYS A 381 -20.07 -19.13 -3.39
CA CYS A 381 -19.18 -18.60 -4.42
C CYS A 381 -18.39 -17.37 -3.92
N LEU A 382 -17.09 -17.32 -4.22
CA LEU A 382 -16.19 -16.26 -3.76
C LEU A 382 -15.20 -15.81 -4.85
N ARG A 383 -15.06 -14.50 -4.97
CA ARG A 383 -13.92 -13.77 -5.55
C ARG A 383 -13.30 -12.91 -4.46
N PHE A 384 -11.97 -12.75 -4.43
CA PHE A 384 -11.34 -11.94 -3.40
C PHE A 384 -10.00 -11.33 -3.80
N GLU A 385 -9.59 -10.32 -3.02
CA GLU A 385 -8.26 -9.72 -2.99
C GLU A 385 -7.73 -9.75 -1.57
N LEU A 386 -6.43 -10.04 -1.40
CA LEU A 386 -5.79 -9.95 -0.10
C LEU A 386 -5.17 -8.57 0.06
N LEU A 387 -5.28 -8.01 1.25
CA LEU A 387 -4.68 -6.71 1.57
C LEU A 387 -3.50 -6.92 2.50
N GLY A 388 -2.39 -6.26 2.22
CA GLY A 388 -1.15 -6.48 2.94
C GLY A 388 0.02 -5.64 2.43
N CYS A 389 1.21 -6.06 2.83
CA CYS A 389 2.47 -5.55 2.34
C CYS A 389 3.53 -6.65 2.47
N ARG A 390 4.45 -6.72 1.50
CA ARG A 390 5.57 -7.68 1.54
C ARG A 390 6.70 -7.08 2.38
N ALA A 391 7.26 -7.86 3.30
CA ALA A 391 8.51 -7.49 3.94
C ALA A 391 9.60 -7.46 2.85
N ALA A 392 10.26 -6.30 2.71
CA ALA A 392 11.28 -6.06 1.70
C ALA A 392 12.57 -6.84 1.96
#